data_AF-A0A1Y2AG89-F1
#
_entry.id   AF-A0A1Y2AG89-F1
#
_cell.length_a   1.000
_cell.length_b   1.000
_cell.length_c   1.000
_cell.angle_alpha   90.00
_cell.angle_beta   90.00
_cell.angle_gamma   90.00
#
_symmetry.space_group_name_H-M   'P 1'
#
loop_
_entity.id
_entity.type
_entity.pdbx_description
1 polymer ?
#
loop_
_entity_poly.entity_id
_entity_poly.type
_entity_poly.pdbx_seq_one_letter_code
_entity_poly.pdbx_strand_id
1 'polypeptide(L)'
;MNNGNNTMNSSTTNNTTTNYANEFIAATITDFWITVASSTVLLASFLTIVWKDTSQFTKRYIFTGFNVLYVSMIFSNLLSVLFQYLHYQNTDLTPIVVYNCLCYFFSSIFQFLLVMYTCNRGIPVIKAVVPIVEKYLIIFLVLFGLLLISQYLFLVLSETTVHLVSDEQSLAIITNQNIAIDVLMGSFDFFVACIYFSYLYKNRNTGMNMKRLVILSRFGIASFIVLEFWLTSIVLGAQWSNEPEKQVSLLAFSVNLHISDLGPIMYLFVQLVMKWELYRDDQSGKSENGYVCQTNLKETVKDAETKLN
;
A
#
# COMPACT_ATOMS: atom_id res chain seq x y z
N MET A 1 39.09 23.10 48.69
CA MET A 1 37.72 22.94 48.15
C MET A 1 37.80 23.20 46.66
N ASN A 2 37.86 22.13 45.87
CA ASN A 2 38.03 22.21 44.41
C ASN A 2 36.64 22.22 43.78
N ASN A 3 36.22 23.37 43.25
CA ASN A 3 34.93 23.52 42.59
C ASN A 3 35.11 23.11 41.12
N GLY A 4 34.87 21.83 40.83
CA GLY A 4 34.93 21.28 39.48
C GLY A 4 33.72 21.74 38.66
N ASN A 5 33.95 22.66 37.73
CA ASN A 5 33.00 23.08 36.71
C ASN A 5 32.66 21.91 35.78
N ASN A 6 31.48 21.30 35.98
CA ASN A 6 30.84 20.44 34.98
C ASN A 6 30.05 21.31 34.00
N THR A 7 30.71 21.79 32.94
CA THR A 7 30.09 22.51 31.81
C THR A 7 30.48 21.86 30.49
N MET A 8 30.28 20.55 30.37
CA MET A 8 30.71 19.80 29.18
C MET A 8 29.71 18.72 28.72
N ASN A 9 28.40 18.99 28.75
CA ASN A 9 27.39 18.08 28.18
C ASN A 9 26.30 18.78 27.33
N SER A 10 26.26 20.10 27.20
CA SER A 10 25.19 20.78 26.43
C SER A 10 25.46 20.90 24.93
N SER A 11 26.71 20.86 24.49
CA SER A 11 27.07 21.03 23.07
C SER A 11 26.84 19.77 22.22
N THR A 12 26.99 18.58 22.78
CA THR A 12 26.88 17.31 22.04
C THR A 12 25.42 16.96 21.76
N THR A 13 24.52 17.14 22.73
CA THR A 13 23.08 16.84 22.59
C THR A 13 22.41 17.75 21.55
N ASN A 14 22.80 19.03 21.49
CA ASN A 14 22.28 19.97 20.49
C ASN A 14 22.70 19.60 19.06
N ASN A 15 23.92 19.07 18.87
CA ASN A 15 24.42 18.62 17.57
C ASN A 15 23.74 17.31 17.11
N THR A 16 23.44 16.40 18.04
CA THR A 16 22.73 15.16 17.70
C THR A 16 21.31 15.45 17.23
N THR A 17 20.49 16.18 17.99
CA THR A 17 19.09 16.45 17.61
C THR A 17 18.97 17.23 16.29
N THR A 18 19.87 18.17 16.03
CA THR A 18 19.91 18.90 14.75
C THR A 18 20.24 17.99 13.56
N ASN A 19 21.10 16.99 13.74
CA ASN A 19 21.41 16.03 12.67
C ASN A 19 20.19 15.18 12.28
N TYR A 20 19.40 14.68 13.24
CA TYR A 20 18.17 13.90 12.92
C TYR A 20 17.11 14.78 12.25
N ALA A 21 16.95 16.02 12.70
CA ALA A 21 16.01 16.95 12.08
C ALA A 21 16.40 17.28 10.63
N ASN A 22 17.69 17.53 10.37
CA ASN A 22 18.20 17.76 9.03
C ASN A 22 18.00 16.54 8.12
N GLU A 23 18.26 15.34 8.65
CA GLU A 23 18.07 14.09 7.92
C GLU A 23 16.60 13.85 7.58
N PHE A 24 15.70 14.14 8.53
CA PHE A 24 14.26 14.07 8.30
C PHE A 24 13.84 14.98 7.13
N ILE A 25 14.26 16.24 7.15
CA ILE A 25 13.93 17.21 6.08
C ILE A 25 14.51 16.75 4.74
N ALA A 26 15.76 16.29 4.72
CA ALA A 26 16.41 15.79 3.52
C ALA A 26 15.68 14.58 2.93
N ALA A 27 15.26 13.63 3.79
CA ALA A 27 14.48 12.47 3.39
C ALA A 27 13.14 12.88 2.78
N THR A 28 12.35 13.73 3.46
CA THR A 28 11.04 14.19 2.96
C THR A 28 11.14 14.85 1.58
N ILE A 29 12.13 15.72 1.36
CA ILE A 29 12.32 16.37 0.06
C ILE A 29 12.68 15.34 -1.03
N THR A 30 13.60 14.43 -0.71
CA THR A 30 14.06 13.40 -1.64
C THR A 30 12.94 12.43 -2.00
N ASP A 31 12.21 11.94 -1.01
CA ASP A 31 11.14 10.96 -1.16
C ASP A 31 9.92 11.54 -1.86
N PHE A 32 9.65 12.84 -1.70
CA PHE A 32 8.65 13.55 -2.51
C PHE A 32 8.95 13.43 -4.01
N TRP A 33 10.17 13.79 -4.44
CA TRP A 33 10.53 13.73 -5.86
C TRP A 33 10.58 12.29 -6.39
N ILE A 34 11.05 11.33 -5.59
CA ILE A 34 11.00 9.91 -5.93
C ILE A 34 9.55 9.44 -6.08
N THR A 35 8.65 9.87 -5.19
CA THR A 35 7.22 9.54 -5.23
C THR A 35 6.55 10.11 -6.47
N VAL A 36 6.84 11.36 -6.84
CA VAL A 36 6.34 11.98 -8.09
C VAL A 36 6.81 11.21 -9.32
N ALA A 37 8.12 10.93 -9.42
CA ALA A 37 8.70 10.21 -10.55
C ALA A 37 8.13 8.79 -10.66
N SER A 38 8.09 8.05 -9.54
CA SER A 38 7.58 6.68 -9.49
C SER A 38 6.09 6.61 -9.80
N SER A 39 5.29 7.52 -9.24
CA SER A 39 3.85 7.60 -9.52
C SER A 39 3.57 7.87 -11.00
N THR A 40 4.37 8.72 -11.64
CA THR A 40 4.28 8.99 -13.09
C THR A 40 4.57 7.73 -13.90
N VAL A 41 5.63 6.98 -13.56
CA VAL A 41 5.98 5.72 -14.21
C VAL A 41 4.91 4.64 -14.00
N LEU A 42 4.39 4.51 -12.78
CA LEU A 42 3.31 3.58 -12.45
C LEU A 42 2.04 3.89 -13.24
N LEU A 43 1.63 5.16 -13.31
CA LEU A 43 0.47 5.60 -14.08
C LEU A 43 0.66 5.36 -15.59
N ALA A 44 1.81 5.74 -16.16
CA ALA A 44 2.09 5.51 -17.58
C ALA A 44 2.07 4.01 -17.95
N SER A 45 2.67 3.18 -17.10
CA SER A 45 2.66 1.72 -17.26
C SER A 45 1.25 1.15 -17.14
N PHE A 46 0.49 1.58 -16.12
CA PHE A 46 -0.89 1.16 -15.92
C PHE A 46 -1.79 1.55 -17.11
N LEU A 47 -1.69 2.79 -17.59
CA LEU A 47 -2.43 3.28 -18.75
C LEU A 47 -2.09 2.45 -19.99
N THR A 48 -0.82 2.11 -20.19
CA THR A 48 -0.39 1.25 -21.29
C THR A 48 -1.05 -0.14 -21.22
N ILE A 49 -1.12 -0.75 -20.03
CA ILE A 49 -1.80 -2.04 -19.83
C ILE A 49 -3.30 -1.92 -20.16
N VAL A 50 -3.97 -0.91 -19.62
CA VAL A 50 -5.42 -0.71 -19.80
C VAL A 50 -5.77 -0.39 -21.25
N TRP A 51 -4.95 0.42 -21.93
CA TRP A 51 -5.13 0.75 -23.34
C TRP A 51 -5.04 -0.49 -24.22
N LYS A 52 -4.02 -1.34 -23.99
CA LYS A 52 -3.86 -2.61 -24.71
C LYS A 52 -5.01 -3.58 -24.44
N ASP A 53 -5.49 -3.65 -23.20
CA ASP A 53 -6.65 -4.48 -22.84
C ASP A 53 -7.92 -4.00 -23.56
N THR A 54 -8.18 -2.68 -23.58
CA THR A 54 -9.35 -2.12 -24.25
C THR A 54 -9.33 -2.34 -25.77
N SER A 55 -8.17 -2.15 -26.40
CA SER A 55 -8.01 -2.34 -27.85
C SER A 55 -8.26 -3.79 -28.30
N GLN A 56 -8.10 -4.76 -27.41
CA GLN A 56 -8.23 -6.19 -27.74
C GLN A 56 -9.55 -6.81 -27.27
N PHE A 57 -10.26 -6.15 -26.36
CA PHE A 57 -11.54 -6.61 -25.82
C PHE A 57 -12.63 -5.56 -26.08
N THR A 58 -13.40 -5.74 -27.16
CA THR A 58 -14.48 -4.83 -27.60
C THR A 58 -15.63 -4.62 -26.60
N LYS A 59 -15.59 -5.24 -25.41
CA LYS A 59 -16.63 -5.15 -24.37
C LYS A 59 -16.10 -5.05 -22.91
N ARG A 60 -14.79 -4.95 -22.67
CA ARG A 60 -14.30 -4.79 -21.28
C ARG A 60 -14.34 -3.31 -20.87
N TYR A 61 -15.03 -3.02 -19.77
CA TYR A 61 -15.10 -1.68 -19.21
C TYR A 61 -13.72 -1.23 -18.68
N ILE A 62 -13.25 -0.07 -19.15
CA ILE A 62 -11.98 0.57 -18.73
C ILE A 62 -11.97 0.81 -17.20
N PHE A 63 -13.13 1.17 -16.63
CA PHE A 63 -13.32 1.46 -15.22
C PHE A 63 -13.82 0.24 -14.45
N THR A 64 -12.98 -0.79 -14.32
CA THR A 64 -13.22 -1.82 -13.32
C THR A 64 -12.96 -1.26 -11.93
N GLY A 65 -13.67 -1.74 -10.90
CA GLY A 65 -13.44 -1.29 -9.51
C GLY A 65 -11.98 -1.42 -9.08
N PHE A 66 -11.28 -2.46 -9.55
CA PHE A 66 -9.85 -2.66 -9.32
C PHE A 66 -8.98 -1.56 -9.94
N ASN A 67 -9.30 -1.12 -11.16
CA ASN A 67 -8.59 -0.06 -11.86
C ASN A 67 -8.77 1.28 -11.15
N VAL A 68 -10.00 1.59 -10.74
CA VAL A 68 -10.31 2.81 -9.99
C VAL A 68 -9.57 2.81 -8.66
N LEU A 69 -9.62 1.71 -7.91
CA LEU A 69 -8.91 1.60 -6.63
C LEU A 69 -7.40 1.79 -6.78
N TYR A 70 -6.79 1.17 -7.78
CA TYR A 70 -5.35 1.31 -8.01
C TYR A 70 -4.95 2.77 -8.31
N VAL A 71 -5.69 3.45 -9.18
CA VAL A 71 -5.44 4.85 -9.52
C VAL A 71 -5.69 5.74 -8.31
N SER A 72 -6.77 5.51 -7.55
CA SER A 72 -7.05 6.25 -6.31
C SER A 72 -5.94 6.08 -5.29
N MET A 73 -5.37 4.88 -5.12
CA MET A 73 -4.24 4.65 -4.21
C MET A 73 -3.01 5.45 -4.63
N ILE A 74 -2.68 5.51 -5.93
CA ILE A 74 -1.56 6.34 -6.43
C ILE A 74 -1.79 7.82 -6.08
N PHE A 75 -2.98 8.35 -6.39
CA PHE A 75 -3.28 9.76 -6.13
C PHE A 75 -3.33 10.08 -4.64
N SER A 76 -3.92 9.23 -3.81
CA SER A 76 -3.95 9.43 -2.36
C SER A 76 -2.55 9.42 -1.76
N ASN A 77 -1.67 8.51 -2.18
CA ASN A 77 -0.28 8.51 -1.73
C ASN A 77 0.46 9.77 -2.18
N LEU A 78 0.34 10.13 -3.47
CA LEU A 78 0.99 11.32 -4.01
C LEU A 78 0.54 12.61 -3.32
N LEU A 79 -0.77 12.75 -3.08
CA LEU A 79 -1.32 13.91 -2.37
C LEU A 79 -0.88 13.95 -0.92
N SER A 80 -0.84 12.81 -0.23
CA SER A 80 -0.31 12.74 1.14
C SER A 80 1.13 13.27 1.21
N VAL A 81 2.04 12.72 0.41
CA VAL A 81 3.46 13.14 0.39
C VAL A 81 3.61 14.59 -0.10
N LEU A 82 2.77 15.06 -1.02
CA LEU A 82 2.75 16.47 -1.42
C LEU A 82 2.39 17.39 -0.26
N PHE A 83 1.36 17.06 0.53
CA PHE A 83 0.98 17.89 1.68
C PHE A 83 2.01 17.81 2.81
N GLN A 84 2.66 16.67 3.00
CA GLN A 84 3.83 16.57 3.88
C GLN A 84 4.96 17.49 3.40
N TYR A 85 5.31 17.46 2.12
CA TYR A 85 6.31 18.38 1.56
C TYR A 85 5.92 19.85 1.73
N LEU A 86 4.66 20.22 1.46
CA LEU A 86 4.16 21.58 1.65
C LEU A 86 4.20 22.00 3.12
N HIS A 87 3.86 21.12 4.06
CA HIS A 87 4.00 21.38 5.49
C HIS A 87 5.44 21.83 5.83
N TYR A 88 6.45 21.12 5.34
CA TYR A 88 7.87 21.45 5.59
C TYR A 88 8.35 22.76 4.93
N GLN A 89 7.76 23.17 3.81
CA GLN A 89 8.16 24.39 3.11
C GLN A 89 7.55 25.66 3.71
N ASN A 90 6.59 25.54 4.64
CA ASN A 90 5.89 26.68 5.20
C ASN A 90 6.43 27.04 6.59
N THR A 91 6.51 28.34 6.84
CA THR A 91 6.85 28.90 8.17
C THR A 91 5.62 29.38 8.93
N ASP A 92 4.53 29.66 8.20
CA ASP A 92 3.30 30.18 8.77
C ASP A 92 2.49 29.06 9.42
N LEU A 93 1.97 29.35 10.61
CA LEU A 93 1.32 28.34 11.45
C LEU A 93 0.01 27.81 10.87
N THR A 94 -0.85 28.69 10.33
CA THR A 94 -2.14 28.30 9.76
C THR A 94 -1.99 27.32 8.58
N PRO A 95 -1.18 27.59 7.55
CA PRO A 95 -0.99 26.63 6.46
C PRO A 95 -0.33 25.33 6.92
N ILE A 96 0.59 25.37 7.91
CA ILE A 96 1.18 24.16 8.51
C ILE A 96 0.10 23.19 9.01
N VAL A 97 -0.84 23.69 9.82
CA VAL A 97 -1.93 22.86 10.37
C VAL A 97 -2.83 22.33 9.25
N VAL A 98 -3.17 23.18 8.27
CA VAL A 98 -4.01 22.77 7.13
C VAL A 98 -3.34 21.66 6.32
N TYR A 99 -2.04 21.79 6.02
CA TYR A 99 -1.30 20.78 5.26
C TYR A 99 -1.13 19.47 6.05
N ASN A 100 -0.90 19.52 7.36
CA ASN A 100 -0.90 18.31 8.20
C ASN A 100 -2.25 17.60 8.19
N CYS A 101 -3.36 18.33 8.37
CA CYS A 101 -4.71 17.77 8.28
C CYS A 101 -4.97 17.11 6.92
N LEU A 102 -4.55 17.76 5.81
CA LEU A 102 -4.70 17.19 4.47
C LEU A 102 -3.81 15.96 4.27
N CYS A 103 -2.57 15.98 4.78
CA CYS A 103 -1.66 14.83 4.76
C CYS A 103 -2.28 13.62 5.46
N TYR A 104 -2.80 13.80 6.68
CA TYR A 104 -3.48 12.74 7.43
C TYR A 104 -4.74 12.25 6.70
N PHE A 105 -5.54 13.15 6.15
CA PHE A 105 -6.74 12.79 5.39
C PHE A 105 -6.41 11.87 4.21
N PHE A 106 -5.44 12.24 3.38
CA PHE A 106 -5.05 11.44 2.22
C PHE A 106 -4.34 10.14 2.61
N SER A 107 -3.58 10.14 3.71
CA SER A 107 -2.99 8.93 4.30
C SER A 107 -4.05 7.94 4.78
N SER A 108 -5.07 8.40 5.51
CA SER A 108 -6.19 7.57 5.95
C SER A 108 -7.01 7.04 4.76
N ILE A 109 -7.23 7.85 3.72
CA ILE A 109 -7.83 7.37 2.47
C ILE A 109 -6.97 6.27 1.84
N PHE A 110 -5.64 6.47 1.77
CA PHE A 110 -4.74 5.48 1.22
C PHE A 110 -4.80 4.15 1.97
N GLN A 111 -4.74 4.16 3.31
CA GLN A 111 -4.86 2.97 4.15
C GLN A 111 -6.22 2.26 3.95
N PHE A 112 -7.32 3.03 3.89
CA PHE A 112 -8.64 2.46 3.60
C PHE A 112 -8.70 1.80 2.22
N LEU A 113 -8.17 2.47 1.20
CA LEU A 113 -8.12 1.96 -0.16
C LEU A 113 -7.27 0.69 -0.25
N LEU A 114 -6.18 0.60 0.53
CA LEU A 114 -5.32 -0.58 0.60
C LEU A 114 -6.12 -1.78 1.11
N VAL A 115 -6.77 -1.66 2.27
CA VAL A 115 -7.57 -2.75 2.86
C VAL A 115 -8.73 -3.13 1.93
N MET A 116 -9.43 -2.14 1.35
CA MET A 116 -10.49 -2.38 0.38
C MET A 116 -9.96 -3.10 -0.87
N TYR A 117 -8.77 -2.73 -1.35
CA TYR A 117 -8.13 -3.36 -2.48
C TYR A 117 -7.70 -4.80 -2.17
N THR A 118 -7.06 -5.05 -1.02
CA THR A 118 -6.73 -6.42 -0.58
C THR A 118 -7.99 -7.26 -0.44
N CYS A 119 -9.07 -6.71 0.11
CA CYS A 119 -10.37 -7.40 0.20
C CYS A 119 -10.92 -7.73 -1.18
N ASN A 120 -11.03 -6.76 -2.09
CA ASN A 120 -11.57 -6.96 -3.44
C ASN A 120 -10.75 -7.96 -4.25
N ARG A 121 -9.42 -7.94 -4.08
CA ARG A 121 -8.52 -8.94 -4.66
C ARG A 121 -8.66 -10.31 -4.00
N GLY A 122 -8.87 -10.36 -2.69
CA GLY A 122 -9.01 -11.59 -1.90
C GLY A 122 -10.31 -12.34 -2.18
N ILE A 123 -11.43 -11.63 -2.39
CA ILE A 123 -12.79 -12.21 -2.53
C ILE A 123 -12.84 -13.42 -3.47
N PRO A 124 -12.29 -13.39 -4.70
CA PRO A 124 -12.32 -14.56 -5.59
C PRO A 124 -11.69 -15.82 -4.98
N VAL A 125 -10.58 -15.67 -4.25
CA VAL A 125 -9.89 -16.80 -3.59
C VAL A 125 -10.62 -17.19 -2.31
N ILE A 126 -11.09 -16.22 -1.54
CA ILE A 126 -11.85 -16.46 -0.30
C ILE A 126 -13.14 -17.23 -0.61
N LYS A 127 -13.87 -16.86 -1.67
CA LYS A 127 -15.06 -17.61 -2.14
C LYS A 127 -14.74 -19.06 -2.48
N ALA A 128 -13.57 -19.31 -3.07
CA ALA A 128 -13.14 -20.65 -3.45
C ALA A 128 -12.72 -21.52 -2.26
N VAL A 129 -12.24 -20.92 -1.16
CA VAL A 129 -11.73 -21.65 0.02
C VAL A 129 -12.75 -21.69 1.17
N VAL A 130 -13.32 -20.54 1.54
CA VAL A 130 -14.25 -20.37 2.68
C VAL A 130 -15.32 -19.31 2.33
N PRO A 131 -16.42 -19.67 1.64
CA PRO A 131 -17.42 -18.70 1.15
C PRO A 131 -18.18 -17.96 2.27
N ILE A 132 -18.26 -18.54 3.47
CA ILE A 132 -18.94 -17.94 4.62
C ILE A 132 -18.28 -16.62 5.06
N VAL A 133 -16.95 -16.50 4.87
CA VAL A 133 -16.16 -15.35 5.31
C VAL A 133 -16.52 -14.06 4.57
N GLU A 134 -17.01 -14.14 3.33
CA GLU A 134 -17.30 -12.96 2.49
C GLU A 134 -18.20 -11.93 3.19
N LYS A 135 -19.26 -12.40 3.87
CA LYS A 135 -20.21 -11.50 4.55
C LYS A 135 -19.55 -10.74 5.70
N TYR A 136 -18.63 -11.39 6.42
CA TYR A 136 -17.91 -10.80 7.54
C TYR A 136 -16.87 -9.77 7.08
N LEU A 137 -16.31 -9.91 5.88
CA LEU A 137 -15.36 -8.94 5.32
C LEU A 137 -16.00 -7.57 5.09
N ILE A 138 -17.26 -7.52 4.66
CA ILE A 138 -17.97 -6.25 4.45
C ILE A 138 -18.17 -5.54 5.79
N ILE A 139 -18.59 -6.28 6.83
CA ILE A 139 -18.76 -5.74 8.18
C ILE A 139 -17.41 -5.22 8.70
N PHE A 140 -16.33 -6.00 8.50
CA PHE A 140 -14.98 -5.58 8.85
C PHE A 140 -14.58 -4.28 8.15
N LEU A 141 -14.81 -4.14 6.83
CA LEU A 141 -14.48 -2.92 6.09
C LEU A 141 -15.22 -1.69 6.62
N VAL A 142 -16.49 -1.84 7.01
CA VAL A 142 -17.27 -0.74 7.60
C VAL A 142 -16.68 -0.34 8.96
N LEU A 143 -16.39 -1.31 9.82
CA LEU A 143 -15.78 -1.05 11.13
C LEU A 143 -14.39 -0.43 11.01
N PHE A 144 -13.58 -0.91 10.06
CA PHE A 144 -12.27 -0.37 9.77
C PHE A 144 -12.34 1.08 9.26
N GLY A 145 -13.30 1.39 8.38
CA GLY A 145 -13.56 2.76 7.93
C GLY A 145 -13.95 3.70 9.07
N LEU A 146 -14.82 3.24 9.99
CA LEU A 146 -15.18 4.02 11.19
C LEU A 146 -13.96 4.25 12.11
N LEU A 147 -13.10 3.25 12.25
CA LEU A 147 -11.88 3.35 13.04
C LEU A 147 -10.89 4.38 12.45
N LEU A 148 -10.72 4.40 11.12
CA LEU A 148 -9.89 5.39 10.43
C LEU A 148 -10.45 6.82 10.54
N ILE A 149 -11.78 6.98 10.44
CA ILE A 149 -12.42 8.29 10.67
C ILE A 149 -12.16 8.77 12.10
N SER A 150 -12.30 7.88 13.09
CA SER A 150 -11.97 8.18 14.48
C SER A 150 -10.51 8.64 14.62
N GLN A 151 -9.56 7.88 14.06
CA GLN A 151 -8.13 8.23 14.09
C GLN A 151 -7.85 9.59 13.45
N TYR A 152 -8.42 9.85 12.27
CA TYR A 152 -8.28 11.14 11.60
C TYR A 152 -8.77 12.29 12.49
N LEU A 153 -9.92 12.15 13.14
CA LEU A 153 -10.43 13.17 14.05
C LEU A 153 -9.48 13.41 15.22
N PHE A 154 -8.92 12.36 15.82
CA PHE A 154 -7.94 12.49 16.90
C PHE A 154 -6.63 13.17 16.44
N LEU A 155 -6.15 12.85 15.24
CA LEU A 155 -4.96 13.48 14.66
C LEU A 155 -5.20 14.97 14.39
N VAL A 156 -6.32 15.32 13.77
CA VAL A 156 -6.71 16.73 13.54
C VAL A 156 -6.84 17.47 14.87
N LEU A 157 -7.50 16.86 15.86
CA LEU A 157 -7.62 17.44 17.19
C LEU A 157 -6.23 17.70 17.78
N SER A 158 -5.31 16.74 17.72
CA SER A 158 -3.93 16.88 18.21
C SER A 158 -3.20 18.07 17.60
N GLU A 159 -3.22 18.22 16.28
CA GLU A 159 -2.56 19.33 15.59
C GLU A 159 -3.17 20.67 16.00
N THR A 160 -4.48 20.72 16.22
CA THR A 160 -5.17 21.93 16.67
C THR A 160 -5.00 22.21 18.17
N THR A 161 -4.81 21.19 19.02
CA THR A 161 -4.70 21.33 20.48
C THR A 161 -3.29 21.60 20.97
N VAL A 162 -2.24 21.37 20.16
CA VAL A 162 -0.88 21.91 20.41
C VAL A 162 -0.93 23.44 20.62
N HIS A 163 -2.00 24.12 20.17
CA HIS A 163 -2.24 25.55 20.41
C HIS A 163 -3.08 25.87 21.66
N LEU A 164 -3.66 24.87 22.34
CA LEU A 164 -4.64 25.06 23.41
C LEU A 164 -4.24 24.48 24.78
N VAL A 165 -3.33 23.48 24.84
CA VAL A 165 -2.61 22.91 26.00
C VAL A 165 -2.27 21.45 25.63
N SER A 166 -1.00 21.11 25.46
CA SER A 166 -0.58 19.73 25.14
C SER A 166 -0.52 18.88 26.41
N ASP A 167 -1.46 17.95 26.56
CA ASP A 167 -1.42 16.91 27.61
C ASP A 167 -0.71 15.66 27.05
N GLU A 168 0.33 15.18 27.75
CA GLU A 168 1.09 13.97 27.39
C GLU A 168 0.18 12.74 27.21
N GLN A 169 -0.93 12.68 27.94
CA GLN A 169 -1.91 11.60 27.81
C GLN A 169 -2.58 11.55 26.43
N SER A 170 -2.83 12.71 25.82
CA SER A 170 -3.49 12.79 24.51
C SER A 170 -2.58 12.24 23.41
N LEU A 171 -1.28 12.57 23.46
CA LEU A 171 -0.28 12.07 22.50
C LEU A 171 -0.12 10.54 22.61
N ALA A 172 -0.15 10.00 23.82
CA ALA A 172 -0.08 8.55 24.06
C ALA A 172 -1.29 7.82 23.47
N ILE A 173 -2.51 8.38 23.62
CA ILE A 173 -3.73 7.80 23.04
C ILE A 173 -3.63 7.72 21.51
N ILE A 174 -3.21 8.81 20.86
CA ILE A 174 -3.05 8.88 19.40
C ILE A 174 -2.02 7.87 18.91
N THR A 175 -0.87 7.81 19.58
CA THR A 175 0.21 6.87 19.24
C THR A 175 -0.27 5.42 19.34
N ASN A 176 -0.96 5.07 20.43
CA ASN A 176 -1.53 3.74 20.62
C ASN A 176 -2.61 3.41 19.58
N GLN A 177 -3.43 4.39 19.19
CA GLN A 177 -4.44 4.21 18.15
C GLN A 177 -3.81 3.96 16.78
N ASN A 178 -2.75 4.69 16.42
CA ASN A 178 -1.99 4.46 15.18
C ASN A 178 -1.41 3.05 15.14
N ILE A 179 -0.73 2.64 16.21
CA ILE A 179 -0.16 1.28 16.32
C ILE A 179 -1.28 0.21 16.21
N ALA A 180 -2.42 0.41 16.87
CA ALA A 180 -3.53 -0.54 16.80
C ALA A 180 -4.09 -0.69 15.39
N ILE A 181 -4.16 0.40 14.61
CA ILE A 181 -4.62 0.38 13.22
C ILE A 181 -3.63 -0.33 12.32
N ASP A 182 -2.33 -0.07 12.49
CA ASP A 182 -1.27 -0.75 11.75
C ASP A 182 -1.29 -2.26 12.03
N VAL A 183 -1.40 -2.65 13.30
CA VAL A 183 -1.53 -4.06 13.72
C VAL A 183 -2.79 -4.70 13.14
N LEU A 184 -3.92 -3.97 13.10
CA LEU A 184 -5.17 -4.47 12.53
C LEU A 184 -5.06 -4.65 11.01
N MET A 185 -4.42 -3.72 10.30
CA MET A 185 -4.17 -3.82 8.86
C MET A 185 -3.26 -5.01 8.55
N GLY A 186 -2.15 -5.17 9.29
CA GLY A 186 -1.25 -6.33 9.14
C GLY A 186 -1.94 -7.65 9.46
N SER A 187 -2.75 -7.70 10.53
CA SER A 187 -3.53 -8.89 10.90
C SER A 187 -4.55 -9.28 9.82
N PHE A 188 -5.19 -8.29 9.19
CA PHE A 188 -6.12 -8.52 8.08
C PHE A 188 -5.40 -9.08 6.85
N ASP A 189 -4.28 -8.48 6.45
CA ASP A 189 -3.51 -8.95 5.31
C ASP A 189 -2.89 -10.33 5.57
N PHE A 190 -2.44 -10.61 6.80
CA PHE A 190 -1.98 -11.93 7.24
C PHE A 190 -3.09 -12.98 7.13
N PHE A 191 -4.32 -12.63 7.55
CA PHE A 191 -5.48 -13.51 7.39
C PHE A 191 -5.74 -13.84 5.92
N VAL A 192 -5.74 -12.84 5.02
CA VAL A 192 -5.93 -13.04 3.59
C VAL A 192 -4.77 -13.87 2.99
N ALA A 193 -3.53 -13.63 3.44
CA ALA A 193 -2.35 -14.40 3.03
C ALA A 193 -2.44 -15.88 3.45
N CYS A 194 -2.96 -16.17 4.66
CA CYS A 194 -3.23 -17.54 5.10
C CYS A 194 -4.23 -18.25 4.17
N ILE A 195 -5.23 -17.53 3.67
CA ILE A 195 -6.19 -18.07 2.69
C ILE A 195 -5.50 -18.32 1.34
N TYR A 196 -4.65 -17.41 0.86
CA TYR A 196 -3.85 -17.61 -0.34
C TYR A 196 -2.94 -18.85 -0.23
N PHE A 197 -2.26 -19.01 0.90
CA PHE A 197 -1.42 -20.18 1.16
C PHE A 197 -2.24 -21.47 1.18
N SER A 198 -3.37 -21.47 1.89
CA SER A 198 -4.31 -22.61 1.94
C SER A 198 -4.82 -22.99 0.54
N TYR A 199 -5.12 -22.00 -0.29
CA TYR A 199 -5.54 -22.21 -1.68
C TYR A 199 -4.44 -22.86 -2.53
N LEU A 200 -3.21 -22.34 -2.45
CA LEU A 200 -2.05 -22.89 -3.18
C LEU A 200 -1.71 -24.30 -2.72
N TYR A 201 -1.81 -24.57 -1.43
CA TYR A 201 -1.57 -25.90 -0.86
C TYR A 201 -2.58 -26.93 -1.39
N LYS A 202 -3.88 -26.61 -1.36
CA LYS A 202 -4.95 -27.51 -1.84
C LYS A 202 -4.87 -27.78 -3.34
N ASN A 203 -4.42 -26.80 -4.14
CA ASN A 203 -4.41 -26.89 -5.60
C ASN A 203 -3.03 -27.17 -6.21
N ARG A 204 -2.06 -27.63 -5.41
CA ARG A 204 -0.70 -27.91 -5.88
C ARG A 204 -0.63 -28.97 -6.98
N ASN A 205 -1.54 -29.94 -6.97
CA ASN A 205 -1.51 -31.13 -7.84
C ASN A 205 -2.63 -31.15 -8.90
N THR A 206 -3.53 -30.16 -8.90
CA THR A 206 -4.65 -30.08 -9.85
C THR A 206 -4.22 -29.31 -11.10
N GLY A 207 -3.85 -30.02 -12.15
CA GLY A 207 -3.33 -29.47 -13.42
C GLY A 207 -4.34 -28.72 -14.31
N MET A 208 -5.49 -28.25 -13.80
CA MET A 208 -6.53 -27.64 -14.64
C MET A 208 -6.97 -26.24 -14.20
N ASN A 209 -7.04 -25.34 -15.19
CA ASN A 209 -7.85 -24.11 -15.32
C ASN A 209 -7.81 -23.02 -14.23
N MET A 210 -7.00 -23.14 -13.18
CA MET A 210 -6.94 -22.16 -12.10
C MET A 210 -5.68 -21.25 -12.11
N LYS A 211 -4.98 -21.12 -13.25
CA LYS A 211 -3.76 -20.30 -13.39
C LYS A 211 -3.93 -18.89 -12.83
N ARG A 212 -5.06 -18.25 -13.12
CA ARG A 212 -5.40 -16.90 -12.64
C ARG A 212 -5.42 -16.77 -11.11
N LEU A 213 -6.05 -17.71 -10.40
CA LEU A 213 -6.12 -17.66 -8.93
C LEU A 213 -4.77 -17.99 -8.30
N VAL A 214 -3.95 -18.84 -8.95
CA VAL A 214 -2.57 -19.11 -8.52
C VAL A 214 -1.70 -17.85 -8.61
N ILE A 215 -1.79 -17.11 -9.72
CA ILE A 215 -1.09 -15.81 -9.88
C ILE A 215 -1.53 -14.85 -8.76
N LEU A 216 -2.84 -14.73 -8.55
CA LEU A 216 -3.40 -13.83 -7.53
C LEU A 216 -2.89 -14.17 -6.11
N SER A 217 -2.87 -15.45 -5.76
CA SER A 217 -2.39 -15.91 -4.46
C SER A 217 -0.89 -15.69 -4.25
N ARG A 218 -0.05 -15.90 -5.29
CA ARG A 218 1.41 -15.67 -5.21
C ARG A 218 1.73 -14.20 -5.01
N PHE A 219 1.14 -13.33 -5.82
CA PHE A 219 1.31 -11.88 -5.67
C PHE A 219 0.66 -11.38 -4.38
N GLY A 220 -0.42 -12.00 -3.92
CA GLY A 220 -1.03 -11.74 -2.63
C GLY A 220 -0.05 -11.93 -1.46
N ILE A 221 0.66 -13.06 -1.43
CA ILE A 221 1.69 -13.33 -0.41
C ILE A 221 2.86 -12.35 -0.54
N ALA A 222 3.34 -12.06 -1.76
CA ALA A 222 4.40 -11.09 -1.97
C ALA A 222 3.99 -9.68 -1.49
N SER A 223 2.75 -9.27 -1.76
CA SER A 223 2.20 -7.98 -1.30
C SER A 223 2.16 -7.89 0.22
N PHE A 224 1.77 -8.99 0.90
CA PHE A 224 1.75 -9.08 2.35
C PHE A 224 3.16 -8.86 2.94
N ILE A 225 4.19 -9.52 2.39
CA ILE A 225 5.57 -9.35 2.87
C ILE A 225 6.02 -7.89 2.75
N VAL A 226 5.71 -7.25 1.61
CA VAL A 226 6.03 -5.83 1.39
C VAL A 226 5.30 -4.93 2.38
N LEU A 227 4.03 -5.20 2.63
CA LEU A 227 3.21 -4.42 3.55
C LEU A 227 3.68 -4.55 5.00
N GLU A 228 3.99 -5.76 5.46
CA GLU A 228 4.53 -5.99 6.80
C GLU A 228 5.87 -5.29 7.01
N PHE A 229 6.75 -5.34 6.01
CA PHE A 229 8.03 -4.63 6.06
C PHE A 229 7.83 -3.11 6.16
N TRP A 230 6.90 -2.57 5.37
CA TRP A 230 6.53 -1.16 5.42
C TRP A 230 5.92 -0.75 6.76
N LEU A 231 4.92 -1.49 7.25
CA LEU A 231 4.27 -1.24 8.54
C LEU A 231 5.24 -1.29 9.72
N THR A 232 6.13 -2.28 9.72
CA THR A 232 7.18 -2.40 10.74
C THR A 232 8.07 -1.16 10.74
N SER A 233 8.39 -0.64 9.56
CA SER A 233 9.23 0.56 9.41
C SER A 233 8.52 1.82 9.90
N ILE A 234 7.21 1.96 9.68
CA ILE A 234 6.38 3.04 10.24
C ILE A 234 6.42 3.01 11.77
N VAL A 235 6.17 1.84 12.38
CA VAL A 235 6.14 1.69 13.84
C VAL A 235 7.52 1.98 14.44
N LEU A 236 8.59 1.46 13.85
CA LEU A 236 9.96 1.76 14.28
C LEU A 236 10.28 3.25 14.13
N GLY A 237 9.88 3.86 13.01
CA GLY A 237 10.07 5.29 12.75
C GLY A 237 9.37 6.17 13.78
N ALA A 238 8.13 5.82 14.14
CA ALA A 238 7.38 6.50 15.18
C ALA A 238 8.04 6.37 16.57
N GLN A 239 8.51 5.17 16.91
CA GLN A 239 9.24 4.94 18.18
C GLN A 239 10.54 5.77 18.22
N TRP A 240 11.38 5.66 17.20
CA TRP A 240 12.67 6.36 17.15
C TRP A 240 12.52 7.88 17.05
N SER A 241 11.43 8.38 16.47
CA SER A 241 11.14 9.82 16.39
C SER A 241 10.70 10.40 17.75
N ASN A 242 10.00 9.62 18.56
CA ASN A 242 9.47 10.05 19.86
C ASN A 242 10.39 9.75 21.05
N GLU A 243 11.46 8.97 20.87
CA GLU A 243 12.45 8.73 21.92
C GLU A 243 13.18 10.03 22.31
N PRO A 244 13.26 10.37 23.61
CA PRO A 244 13.91 11.58 24.11
C PRO A 244 15.44 11.54 23.95
N GLU A 245 16.03 10.34 24.00
CA GLU A 245 17.44 10.11 23.70
C GLU A 245 17.54 9.25 22.43
N LYS A 246 18.12 9.81 21.37
CA LYS A 246 18.29 9.09 20.10
C LYS A 246 19.37 8.01 20.24
N GLN A 247 18.95 6.76 20.47
CA GLN A 247 19.87 5.62 20.64
C GLN A 247 20.26 4.93 19.33
N VAL A 248 19.47 5.14 18.27
CA VAL A 248 19.64 4.50 16.95
C VAL A 248 20.62 5.30 16.10
N SER A 249 21.47 4.63 15.32
CA SER A 249 22.41 5.34 14.43
C SER A 249 21.68 6.22 13.40
N LEU A 250 22.28 7.36 13.03
CA LEU A 250 21.71 8.28 12.03
C LEU A 250 21.42 7.58 10.69
N LEU A 251 22.30 6.67 10.27
CA LEU A 251 22.12 5.88 9.05
C LEU A 251 20.88 4.97 9.13
N ALA A 252 20.69 4.27 10.25
CA ALA A 252 19.53 3.39 10.42
C ALA A 252 18.23 4.20 10.45
N PHE A 253 18.25 5.38 11.09
CA PHE A 253 17.12 6.31 11.08
C PHE A 253 16.79 6.80 9.66
N SER A 254 17.79 7.28 8.91
CA SER A 254 17.67 7.71 7.52
C SER A 254 17.07 6.63 6.61
N VAL A 255 17.63 5.41 6.68
CA VAL A 255 17.13 4.26 5.90
C VAL A 255 15.67 3.96 6.25
N ASN A 256 15.30 4.02 7.52
CA ASN A 256 13.93 3.74 7.95
C ASN A 256 12.94 4.82 7.49
N LEU A 257 13.34 6.10 7.44
CA LEU A 257 12.51 7.18 6.88
C LEU A 257 12.19 6.88 5.41
N HIS A 258 13.21 6.60 4.60
CA HIS A 258 13.02 6.26 3.19
C HIS A 258 12.13 5.03 2.98
N ILE A 259 12.28 3.99 3.81
CA ILE A 259 11.41 2.80 3.73
C ILE A 259 9.96 3.15 4.11
N SER A 260 9.77 3.99 5.13
CA SER A 260 8.44 4.39 5.60
C SER A 260 7.69 5.21 4.54
N ASP A 261 8.39 6.12 3.85
CA ASP A 261 7.80 7.01 2.85
C ASP A 261 7.67 6.35 1.47
N LEU A 262 8.61 5.48 1.08
CA LEU A 262 8.60 4.81 -0.23
C LEU A 262 7.92 3.42 -0.23
N GLY A 263 7.62 2.85 0.95
CA GLY A 263 6.90 1.59 1.09
C GLY A 263 5.59 1.50 0.29
N PRO A 264 4.72 2.54 0.29
CA PRO A 264 3.51 2.59 -0.52
C PRO A 264 3.78 2.39 -2.02
N ILE A 265 4.84 3.01 -2.55
CA ILE A 265 5.24 2.90 -3.96
C ILE A 265 5.69 1.46 -4.27
N MET A 266 6.44 0.83 -3.36
CA MET A 266 6.86 -0.55 -3.53
C MET A 266 5.67 -1.52 -3.55
N TYR A 267 4.68 -1.30 -2.68
CA TYR A 267 3.42 -2.05 -2.69
C TYR A 267 2.67 -1.87 -4.02
N LEU A 268 2.53 -0.62 -4.49
CA LEU A 268 1.84 -0.29 -5.74
C LEU A 268 2.56 -0.87 -6.97
N PHE A 269 3.89 -0.97 -6.93
CA PHE A 269 4.66 -1.66 -7.96
C PHE A 269 4.33 -3.15 -8.02
N VAL A 270 4.31 -3.85 -6.87
CA VAL A 270 3.91 -5.27 -6.82
C VAL A 270 2.50 -5.48 -7.38
N GLN A 271 1.56 -4.57 -7.07
CA GLN A 271 0.21 -4.62 -7.63
C GLN A 271 0.16 -4.44 -9.15
N LEU A 272 1.01 -3.55 -9.69
CA LEU A 272 1.11 -3.36 -11.13
C LEU A 272 1.67 -4.60 -11.84
N VAL A 273 2.72 -5.19 -11.29
CA VAL A 273 3.33 -6.43 -11.83
C VAL A 273 2.31 -7.57 -11.80
N MET A 274 1.54 -7.71 -10.72
CA MET A 274 0.43 -8.67 -10.66
C MET A 274 -0.57 -8.43 -11.80
N LYS A 275 -0.98 -7.18 -12.02
CA LYS A 275 -1.91 -6.84 -13.10
C LYS A 275 -1.33 -7.15 -14.48
N TRP A 276 -0.05 -6.88 -14.69
CA TRP A 276 0.67 -7.24 -15.91
C TRP A 276 0.66 -8.75 -16.16
N GLU A 277 0.95 -9.55 -15.13
CA GLU A 277 0.95 -11.01 -15.21
C GLU A 277 -0.43 -11.58 -15.49
N LEU A 278 -1.47 -11.04 -14.86
CA LEU A 278 -2.86 -11.40 -15.16
C LEU A 278 -3.24 -11.08 -16.61
N TYR A 279 -2.80 -9.93 -17.13
CA TYR A 279 -3.01 -9.57 -18.53
C TYR A 279 -2.28 -10.54 -19.48
N ARG A 280 -1.04 -10.92 -19.16
CA ARG A 280 -0.25 -11.86 -19.97
C ARG A 280 -0.85 -13.26 -20.01
N ASP A 281 -1.34 -13.76 -18.87
CA ASP A 281 -2.03 -15.06 -18.79
C ASP A 281 -3.29 -15.07 -19.66
N ASP A 282 -4.11 -14.00 -19.58
CA ASP A 282 -5.31 -13.81 -20.42
C ASP A 282 -4.99 -13.84 -21.94
N GLN A 283 -3.82 -13.37 -22.37
CA GLN A 283 -3.38 -13.46 -23.78
C GLN A 283 -2.96 -14.87 -24.19
N SER A 284 -2.25 -15.57 -23.31
CA SER A 284 -1.73 -16.92 -23.59
C SER A 284 -2.87 -17.94 -23.76
N GLY A 285 -3.88 -17.89 -22.89
CA GLY A 285 -5.04 -18.80 -22.98
C GLY A 285 -5.90 -18.57 -24.22
N LYS A 286 -5.92 -17.34 -24.77
CA LYS A 286 -6.61 -17.06 -26.05
C LYS A 286 -5.90 -17.66 -27.25
N SER A 287 -4.57 -17.62 -27.26
CA SER A 287 -3.78 -18.22 -28.34
C SER A 287 -4.06 -19.72 -28.40
N GLU A 288 -4.02 -20.41 -27.26
CA GLU A 288 -4.36 -21.85 -27.18
C GLU A 288 -5.79 -22.15 -27.67
N ASN A 289 -6.80 -21.42 -27.21
CA ASN A 289 -8.19 -21.66 -27.65
C ASN A 289 -8.44 -21.30 -29.13
N GLY A 290 -7.76 -20.28 -29.66
CA GLY A 290 -7.81 -19.90 -31.07
C GLY A 290 -7.23 -21.00 -31.97
N TYR A 291 -6.11 -21.60 -31.56
CA TYR A 291 -5.54 -22.76 -32.25
C TYR A 291 -6.50 -23.97 -32.19
N VAL A 292 -7.04 -24.33 -31.03
CA VAL A 292 -7.98 -25.46 -30.88
C VAL A 292 -9.23 -25.27 -31.77
N CYS A 293 -9.77 -24.05 -31.86
CA CYS A 293 -10.91 -23.78 -32.72
C CYS A 293 -10.56 -23.92 -34.22
N GLN A 294 -9.36 -23.49 -34.64
CA GLN A 294 -8.90 -23.69 -36.03
C GLN A 294 -8.59 -25.16 -36.36
N THR A 295 -8.06 -25.94 -35.42
CA THR A 295 -7.80 -27.37 -35.65
C THR A 295 -9.12 -28.14 -35.79
N ASN A 296 -10.10 -27.86 -34.92
CA ASN A 296 -11.42 -28.49 -35.01
C ASN A 296 -12.17 -28.11 -36.29
N LEU A 297 -12.02 -26.87 -36.77
CA LEU A 297 -12.60 -26.43 -38.05
C LEU A 297 -11.96 -27.14 -39.25
N LYS A 298 -10.64 -27.35 -39.21
CA LYS A 298 -9.93 -28.07 -40.28
C LYS A 298 -10.29 -29.56 -40.31
N GLU A 299 -10.48 -30.21 -39.16
CA GLU A 299 -10.93 -31.60 -39.09
C GLU A 299 -12.37 -31.75 -39.58
N THR A 300 -13.28 -30.86 -39.18
CA THR A 300 -14.68 -30.90 -39.67
C THR A 300 -14.80 -30.65 -41.18
N VAL A 301 -13.97 -29.77 -41.75
CA VAL A 301 -13.93 -29.57 -43.21
C VAL A 301 -13.38 -30.81 -43.93
N LYS A 302 -12.36 -31.46 -43.38
CA LYS A 302 -11.78 -32.69 -43.96
C LYS A 302 -12.76 -33.87 -43.93
N ASP A 303 -13.51 -34.03 -42.84
CA ASP A 303 -14.53 -35.07 -42.70
C ASP A 303 -15.72 -34.84 -43.66
N ALA A 304 -16.04 -33.58 -43.97
CA ALA A 304 -17.06 -33.26 -44.97
C ALA A 304 -16.60 -33.60 -46.40
N GLU A 305 -15.35 -33.29 -46.75
CA GLU A 305 -14.77 -33.63 -48.05
C GLU A 305 -14.64 -35.14 -48.27
N THR A 306 -14.37 -35.91 -47.21
CA THR A 306 -14.23 -37.37 -47.29
C THR A 306 -15.59 -38.08 -47.47
N LYS A 307 -16.70 -37.45 -47.07
CA LYS A 307 -18.07 -37.99 -47.26
C LYS A 307 -18.68 -37.64 -48.62
N LEU A 308 -18.05 -36.74 -49.37
CA LEU A 308 -18.50 -36.27 -50.68
C LEU A 308 -17.83 -36.99 -51.86
N ASN A 309 -16.79 -37.79 -51.58
CA ASN A 309 -16.12 -38.68 -52.53
C ASN A 309 -16.48 -40.14 -52.25
#